data_AF-A0A661PTF6-F1
#
_entry.id   AF-A0A661PTF6-F1
#
_cell.length_a   1.000
_cell.length_b   1.000
_cell.length_c   1.000
_cell.angle_alpha   90.00
_cell.angle_beta   90.00
_cell.angle_gamma   90.00
#
_symmetry.space_group_name_H-M   'P 1'
#
loop_
_entity.id
_entity.type
_entity.pdbx_description
1 polymer ?
#
loop_
_entity_poly.entity_id
_entity_poly.type
_entity_poly.pdbx_seq_one_letter_code
_entity_poly.pdbx_strand_id
1 'polypeptide(L)'
;MKIVLTCLLAGLIFAAPLVCAQSDIQQQDVVFKKGTYGATLSGQIKGYQIVDYRLRARAGQVMVVDFVPSNLSAYFNVLPPGSLDLALFVGSIYGNHFKSPLPTDGVYTLRVYLMRNAARRHESAKYTLDVKITGGDKSSAGTIFNRTLELQGISFQVMSANNSSLNNLLIVPTGLEIDNSPMLEEVDGTVTGAEVADLNSDGSPEIYVYVSSAGSGSYGSLVAYSANRRKSLSPIYLPPIMENQTAKKGYMGHDEFAVVETTLVRRFPVYRQTDTNRNPTGGMRQIQYKLIPGEAGWILKVDKVVNY
;
A
#
# COMPACT_ATOMS: atom_id res chain seq x y z
N MET A 1 -11.35 81.32 -32.41
CA MET A 1 -11.44 80.79 -31.03
C MET A 1 -12.82 80.20 -30.80
N LYS A 2 -12.92 78.86 -30.68
CA LYS A 2 -13.79 78.11 -29.74
C LYS A 2 -13.69 76.61 -30.09
N ILE A 3 -13.08 75.87 -29.16
CA ILE A 3 -12.92 74.41 -29.11
C ILE A 3 -14.08 73.87 -28.28
N VAL A 4 -14.81 72.84 -28.73
CA VAL A 4 -15.52 71.85 -27.86
C VAL A 4 -15.72 70.58 -28.71
N LEU A 5 -14.92 69.51 -28.56
CA LEU A 5 -14.91 68.44 -27.53
C LEU A 5 -15.93 67.31 -27.81
N THR A 6 -15.47 66.28 -28.51
CA THR A 6 -16.13 64.99 -28.74
C THR A 6 -15.91 64.10 -27.50
N CYS A 7 -16.98 63.75 -26.77
CA CYS A 7 -16.91 62.78 -25.67
C CYS A 7 -16.93 61.35 -26.24
N LEU A 8 -15.79 60.65 -26.16
CA LEU A 8 -15.69 59.21 -26.39
C LEU A 8 -15.91 58.50 -25.04
N LEU A 9 -17.02 57.78 -24.89
CA LEU A 9 -17.32 56.99 -23.69
C LEU A 9 -16.69 55.60 -23.85
N ALA A 10 -15.52 55.38 -23.25
CA ALA A 10 -14.89 54.06 -23.15
C ALA A 10 -15.40 53.35 -21.88
N GLY A 11 -16.24 52.33 -22.04
CA GLY A 11 -16.68 51.47 -20.94
C GLY A 11 -15.56 50.56 -20.47
N LEU A 12 -15.09 50.73 -19.23
CA LEU A 12 -14.20 49.78 -18.56
C LEU A 12 -15.00 48.52 -18.17
N ILE A 13 -14.65 47.38 -18.77
CA ILE A 13 -15.04 46.06 -18.29
C ILE A 13 -14.07 45.69 -17.16
N PHE A 14 -14.54 45.72 -15.90
CA PHE A 14 -13.82 45.15 -14.77
C PHE A 14 -13.92 43.62 -14.84
N ALA A 15 -12.93 42.97 -15.43
CA ALA A 15 -12.71 41.54 -15.22
C ALA A 15 -12.05 41.36 -13.84
N ALA A 16 -12.83 40.97 -12.83
CA ALA A 16 -12.27 40.56 -11.55
C ALA A 16 -11.44 39.29 -11.77
N PRO A 17 -10.17 39.22 -11.31
CA PRO A 17 -9.42 37.99 -11.41
C PRO A 17 -10.06 36.95 -10.49
N LEU A 18 -10.41 35.79 -11.06
CA LEU A 18 -10.59 34.56 -10.31
C LEU A 18 -9.26 34.22 -9.65
N VAL A 19 -9.08 34.63 -8.40
CA VAL A 19 -8.02 34.09 -7.55
C VAL A 19 -8.45 32.68 -7.16
N CYS A 20 -8.06 31.71 -7.98
CA CYS A 20 -7.97 30.33 -7.53
C CYS A 20 -6.89 30.32 -6.43
N ALA A 21 -7.29 30.24 -5.17
CA ALA A 21 -6.37 30.03 -4.06
C ALA A 21 -5.74 28.63 -4.22
N GLN A 22 -4.62 28.58 -4.94
CA GLN A 22 -3.72 27.44 -4.90
C GLN A 22 -3.19 27.39 -3.47
N SER A 23 -3.56 26.35 -2.73
CA SER A 23 -3.04 26.14 -1.38
C SER A 23 -1.52 25.94 -1.48
N ASP A 24 -0.74 26.99 -1.23
CA ASP A 24 0.71 26.90 -1.19
C ASP A 24 1.09 25.90 -0.09
N ILE A 25 1.64 24.76 -0.50
CA ILE A 25 2.16 23.76 0.41
C ILE A 25 3.48 24.31 0.95
N GLN A 26 3.56 24.53 2.26
CA GLN A 26 4.80 24.99 2.88
C GLN A 26 5.81 23.84 2.85
N GLN A 27 6.98 24.06 2.25
CA GLN A 27 8.06 23.07 2.23
C GLN A 27 9.15 23.43 3.23
N GLN A 28 9.67 22.43 3.95
CA GLN A 28 10.78 22.59 4.88
C GLN A 28 11.76 21.42 4.77
N ASP A 29 13.02 21.71 4.41
CA ASP A 29 14.07 20.69 4.41
C ASP A 29 14.47 20.34 5.85
N VAL A 30 14.64 19.04 6.11
CA VAL A 30 15.04 18.48 7.39
C VAL A 30 16.49 18.03 7.31
N VAL A 31 17.33 18.67 8.13
CA VAL A 31 18.75 18.33 8.25
C VAL A 31 19.04 17.98 9.70
N PHE A 32 19.57 16.78 9.93
CA PHE A 32 19.99 16.37 11.26
C PHE A 32 21.28 17.08 11.68
N LYS A 33 21.40 17.37 12.97
CA LYS A 33 22.64 17.90 13.53
C LYS A 33 23.75 16.87 13.31
N LYS A 34 24.99 17.35 13.10
CA LYS A 34 26.13 16.46 12.93
C LYS A 34 26.25 15.50 14.12
N GLY A 35 26.34 14.20 13.84
CA GLY A 35 26.41 13.15 14.86
C GLY A 35 25.06 12.72 15.45
N THR A 36 23.94 13.31 15.00
CA THR A 36 22.59 12.83 15.35
C THR A 36 21.96 12.09 14.18
N TYR A 37 20.98 11.24 14.51
CA TYR A 37 20.25 10.41 13.55
C TYR A 37 18.75 10.74 13.55
N GLY A 38 18.38 11.89 14.13
CA GLY A 38 16.99 12.34 14.19
C GLY A 38 16.87 13.81 14.54
N ALA A 39 15.64 14.30 14.43
CA ALA A 39 15.22 15.66 14.81
C ALA A 39 13.74 15.67 15.22
N THR A 40 13.41 16.56 16.13
CA THR A 40 12.02 16.88 16.47
C THR A 40 11.62 18.16 15.76
N LEU A 41 10.53 18.09 15.01
CA LEU A 41 9.96 19.21 14.27
C LEU A 41 8.67 19.63 14.98
N SER A 42 8.44 20.93 15.09
CA SER A 42 7.21 21.46 15.69
C SER A 42 6.55 22.43 14.70
N GLY A 43 5.23 22.41 14.67
CA GLY A 43 4.49 23.26 13.73
C GLY A 43 3.05 23.48 14.14
N GLN A 44 2.36 24.28 13.33
CA GLN A 44 0.92 24.49 13.40
C GLN A 44 0.36 24.55 11.99
N ILE A 45 -0.78 23.90 11.77
CA ILE A 45 -1.57 24.00 10.55
C ILE A 45 -2.99 24.45 10.89
N LYS A 46 -3.63 25.18 9.98
CA LYS A 46 -5.02 25.62 10.05
C LYS A 46 -5.74 25.43 8.72
N GLY A 47 -6.98 24.95 8.78
CA GLY A 47 -7.80 24.74 7.59
C GLY A 47 -7.13 23.80 6.60
N TYR A 48 -6.97 24.25 5.35
CA TYR A 48 -6.34 23.49 4.26
C TYR A 48 -4.82 23.66 4.16
N GLN A 49 -4.17 24.22 5.17
CA GLN A 49 -2.71 24.32 5.19
C GLN A 49 -2.07 22.93 5.25
N ILE A 50 -1.01 22.77 4.47
CA ILE A 50 -0.20 21.56 4.40
C ILE A 50 1.27 21.97 4.61
N VAL A 51 2.00 21.17 5.38
CA VAL A 51 3.44 21.31 5.54
C VAL A 51 4.12 20.02 5.07
N ASP A 52 5.05 20.16 4.11
CA ASP A 52 5.87 19.09 3.57
C ASP A 52 7.28 19.19 4.14
N TYR A 53 7.63 18.26 5.03
CA TYR A 53 8.99 18.12 5.54
C TYR A 53 9.80 17.19 4.64
N ARG A 54 10.90 17.68 4.08
CA ARG A 54 11.71 16.97 3.10
C ARG A 54 12.97 16.42 3.75
N LEU A 55 13.07 15.09 3.82
CA LEU A 55 14.17 14.39 4.48
C LEU A 55 14.92 13.53 3.48
N ARG A 56 16.21 13.79 3.29
CA ARG A 56 17.08 12.92 2.49
C ARG A 56 17.44 11.67 3.30
N ALA A 57 17.20 10.50 2.71
CA ALA A 57 17.57 9.22 3.28
C ALA A 57 17.94 8.22 2.17
N ARG A 58 18.50 7.08 2.57
CA ARG A 58 19.00 6.02 1.70
C ARG A 58 18.15 4.76 1.84
N ALA A 59 18.11 3.98 0.77
CA ALA A 59 17.53 2.65 0.76
C ALA A 59 18.13 1.79 1.88
N GLY A 60 17.29 1.00 2.54
CA GLY A 60 17.66 0.14 3.65
C GLY A 60 17.78 0.82 5.01
N GLN A 61 17.85 2.16 5.08
CA GLN A 61 17.73 2.85 6.37
C GLN A 61 16.31 2.70 6.92
N VAL A 62 16.14 2.60 8.23
CA VAL A 62 14.84 2.57 8.89
C VAL A 62 14.44 3.99 9.28
N MET A 63 13.33 4.47 8.73
CA MET A 63 12.69 5.70 9.18
C MET A 63 11.68 5.37 10.28
N VAL A 64 11.79 6.09 11.39
CA VAL A 64 10.80 6.10 12.48
C VAL A 64 10.24 7.51 12.58
N VAL A 65 8.91 7.61 12.68
CA VAL A 65 8.19 8.87 12.81
C VAL A 65 7.13 8.71 13.89
N ASP A 66 7.20 9.56 14.91
CA ASP A 66 6.18 9.68 15.95
C ASP A 66 5.51 11.06 15.82
N PHE A 67 4.20 11.06 15.60
CA PHE A 67 3.41 12.27 15.41
C PHE A 67 2.48 12.54 16.60
N VAL A 68 2.56 13.74 17.17
CA VAL A 68 1.74 14.13 18.32
C VAL A 68 0.98 15.40 17.97
N PRO A 69 -0.27 15.29 17.49
CA PRO A 69 -1.11 16.46 17.21
C PRO A 69 -1.99 16.87 18.39
N SER A 70 -2.29 18.16 18.48
CA SER A 70 -3.30 18.70 19.41
C SER A 70 -4.74 18.51 18.91
N ASN A 71 -4.90 18.08 17.65
CA ASN A 71 -6.19 17.82 17.02
C ASN A 71 -6.16 16.41 16.41
N LEU A 72 -7.11 15.55 16.79
CA LEU A 72 -7.18 14.16 16.34
C LEU A 72 -7.49 14.01 14.85
N SER A 73 -7.93 15.08 14.18
CA SER A 73 -8.13 15.11 12.72
C SER A 73 -6.86 15.54 11.96
N ALA A 74 -5.75 15.79 12.63
CA ALA A 74 -4.47 16.04 11.99
C ALA A 74 -3.68 14.74 11.84
N TYR A 75 -3.05 14.56 10.69
CA TYR A 75 -2.28 13.36 10.35
C TYR A 75 -1.02 13.73 9.56
N PHE A 76 -0.16 12.73 9.36
CA PHE A 76 0.97 12.82 8.44
C PHE A 76 0.99 11.66 7.45
N ASN A 77 1.52 11.89 6.25
CA ASN A 77 1.84 10.84 5.30
C ASN A 77 3.36 10.78 5.07
N VAL A 78 3.89 9.62 4.68
CA VAL A 78 5.28 9.46 4.23
C VAL A 78 5.27 9.13 2.75
N LEU A 79 5.72 10.05 1.89
CA LEU A 79 5.78 9.86 0.45
C LEU A 79 7.22 9.51 0.02
N PRO A 80 7.41 8.49 -0.84
CA PRO A 80 8.72 8.16 -1.37
C PRO A 80 9.21 9.23 -2.37
N PRO A 81 10.52 9.26 -2.68
CA PRO A 81 11.10 10.21 -3.62
C PRO A 81 10.37 10.22 -4.97
N GLY A 82 10.01 11.41 -5.45
CA GLY A 82 9.33 11.62 -6.74
C GLY A 82 7.85 11.29 -6.76
N SER A 83 7.26 10.78 -5.66
CA SER A 83 5.83 10.52 -5.58
C SER A 83 5.05 11.78 -5.17
N LEU A 84 3.95 12.05 -5.87
CA LEU A 84 3.04 13.16 -5.56
C LEU A 84 1.79 12.70 -4.80
N ASP A 85 1.32 11.48 -5.08
CA ASP A 85 0.02 10.98 -4.60
C ASP A 85 0.12 9.65 -3.83
N LEU A 86 1.17 8.86 -4.08
CA LEU A 86 1.34 7.54 -3.47
C LEU A 86 2.22 7.63 -2.24
N ALA A 87 1.73 7.21 -1.08
CA ALA A 87 2.45 7.28 0.19
C ALA A 87 2.85 5.88 0.68
N LEU A 88 4.07 5.74 1.20
CA LEU A 88 4.50 4.58 1.98
C LEU A 88 3.71 4.44 3.30
N PHE A 89 3.15 5.54 3.78
CA PHE A 89 2.37 5.58 5.00
C PHE A 89 1.31 6.69 4.90
N VAL A 90 0.08 6.34 5.26
CA VAL A 90 -1.05 7.28 5.34
C VAL A 90 -1.54 7.33 6.78
N GLY A 91 -1.22 8.40 7.51
CA GLY A 91 -1.48 8.47 8.95
C GLY A 91 -2.96 8.48 9.31
N SER A 92 -3.85 8.91 8.41
CA SER A 92 -5.28 8.80 8.65
C SER A 92 -5.83 7.38 8.59
N ILE A 93 -5.04 6.45 8.06
CA ILE A 93 -5.36 5.03 7.98
C ILE A 93 -4.63 4.28 9.11
N TYR A 94 -3.34 4.55 9.27
CA TYR A 94 -2.46 3.79 10.16
C TYR A 94 -2.16 4.45 11.51
N GLY A 95 -2.70 5.64 11.75
CA GLY A 95 -2.49 6.40 12.97
C GLY A 95 -1.21 7.24 12.94
N ASN A 96 -0.62 7.42 14.13
CA ASN A 96 0.37 8.46 14.39
C ASN A 96 1.81 7.95 14.55
N HIS A 97 2.05 6.68 14.22
CA HIS A 97 3.38 6.07 14.28
C HIS A 97 3.72 5.39 12.96
N PHE A 98 4.91 5.65 12.45
CA PHE A 98 5.48 4.97 11.30
C PHE A 98 6.86 4.44 11.66
N LYS A 99 7.13 3.20 11.28
CA LYS A 99 8.46 2.60 11.35
C LYS A 99 8.63 1.67 10.17
N SER A 100 9.54 1.98 9.26
CA SER A 100 9.80 1.11 8.11
C SER A 100 11.21 1.32 7.55
N PRO A 101 11.88 0.27 7.03
CA PRO A 101 13.02 0.49 6.13
C PRO A 101 12.61 1.36 4.94
N LEU A 102 13.56 1.98 4.25
CA LEU A 102 13.27 2.84 3.11
C LEU A 102 13.58 2.09 1.81
N PRO A 103 12.67 2.07 0.82
CA PRO A 103 12.85 1.25 -0.37
C PRO A 103 13.83 1.81 -1.39
N THR A 104 14.13 3.12 -1.36
CA THR A 104 14.95 3.78 -2.38
C THR A 104 15.74 4.93 -1.79
N ASP A 105 16.82 5.31 -2.48
CA ASP A 105 17.55 6.54 -2.16
C ASP A 105 16.74 7.76 -2.60
N GLY A 106 16.77 8.82 -1.80
CA GLY A 106 16.28 10.12 -2.24
C GLY A 106 15.69 10.98 -1.13
N VAL A 107 14.87 11.94 -1.54
CA VAL A 107 14.20 12.87 -0.64
C VAL A 107 12.77 12.39 -0.40
N TYR A 108 12.50 11.93 0.81
CA TYR A 108 11.18 11.56 1.28
C TYR A 108 10.43 12.79 1.77
N THR A 109 9.10 12.78 1.63
CA THR A 109 8.24 13.88 2.10
C THR A 109 7.37 13.39 3.25
N LEU A 110 7.50 14.02 4.41
CA LEU A 110 6.56 13.87 5.53
C LEU A 110 5.52 14.99 5.44
N ARG A 111 4.35 14.66 4.90
CA ARG A 111 3.28 15.63 4.64
C ARG A 111 2.32 15.70 5.82
N VAL A 112 2.25 16.81 6.53
CA VAL A 112 1.35 17.05 7.66
C VAL A 112 0.13 17.86 7.20
N TYR A 113 -1.07 17.42 7.55
CA TYR A 113 -2.33 18.02 7.10
C TYR A 113 -3.50 17.77 8.06
N LEU A 114 -4.60 18.51 7.87
CA LEU A 114 -5.89 18.26 8.53
C LEU A 114 -6.83 17.51 7.59
N MET A 115 -7.59 16.56 8.12
CA MET A 115 -8.68 15.91 7.40
C MET A 115 -9.72 16.92 6.92
N ARG A 116 -10.33 16.62 5.76
CA ARG A 116 -11.22 17.54 5.04
C ARG A 116 -12.36 18.09 5.91
N ASN A 117 -12.91 17.29 6.81
CA ASN A 117 -13.97 17.69 7.73
C ASN A 117 -13.51 18.80 8.69
N ALA A 118 -12.34 18.66 9.32
CA ALA A 118 -11.76 19.65 10.22
C ALA A 118 -11.23 20.88 9.46
N ALA A 119 -10.59 20.66 8.31
CA ALA A 119 -10.09 21.72 7.43
C ALA A 119 -11.21 22.68 6.98
N ARG A 120 -12.37 22.13 6.58
CA ARG A 120 -13.56 22.92 6.19
C ARG A 120 -14.11 23.79 7.32
N ARG A 121 -13.95 23.35 8.57
CA ARG A 121 -14.35 24.11 9.76
C ARG A 121 -13.29 25.11 10.22
N HIS A 122 -12.23 25.32 9.42
CA HIS A 122 -11.10 26.19 9.74
C HIS A 122 -10.44 25.87 11.09
N GLU A 123 -10.48 24.60 11.51
CA GLU A 123 -9.82 24.14 12.72
C GLU A 123 -8.29 24.27 12.61
N SER A 124 -7.61 24.19 13.75
CA SER A 124 -6.15 24.23 13.82
C SER A 124 -5.60 23.03 14.59
N ALA A 125 -4.36 22.66 14.27
CA ALA A 125 -3.61 21.65 14.98
C ALA A 125 -2.18 22.15 15.22
N LYS A 126 -1.76 22.22 16.48
CA LYS A 126 -0.33 22.27 16.84
C LYS A 126 0.18 20.84 16.88
N TYR A 127 1.43 20.61 16.53
CA TYR A 127 1.97 19.25 16.53
C TYR A 127 3.47 19.22 16.79
N THR A 128 3.95 18.04 17.19
CA THR A 128 5.35 17.63 17.08
C THR A 128 5.47 16.39 16.20
N LEU A 129 6.55 16.34 15.43
CA LEU A 129 6.92 15.22 14.57
C LEU A 129 8.37 14.84 14.92
N ASP A 130 8.55 13.75 15.68
CA ASP A 130 9.87 13.20 15.98
C ASP A 130 10.26 12.24 14.86
N VAL A 131 11.31 12.56 14.12
CA VAL A 131 11.78 11.79 12.97
C VAL A 131 13.17 11.27 13.25
N LYS A 132 13.37 9.95 13.10
CA LYS A 132 14.65 9.26 13.27
C LYS A 132 14.94 8.41 12.03
N ILE A 133 16.21 8.35 11.63
CA ILE A 133 16.73 7.46 10.61
C ILE A 133 17.79 6.58 11.27
N THR A 134 17.50 5.30 11.45
CA THR A 134 18.43 4.33 12.05
C THR A 134 18.84 3.29 11.03
N GLY A 135 19.96 2.59 11.26
CA GLY A 135 20.45 1.55 10.37
C GLY A 135 21.14 2.08 9.12
N GLY A 136 22.42 1.71 8.97
CA GLY A 136 23.22 1.86 7.75
C GLY A 136 24.13 0.65 7.51
N ASP A 137 24.08 -0.34 8.41
CA ASP A 137 24.75 -1.61 8.27
C ASP A 137 23.75 -2.65 7.79
N LYS A 138 24.11 -3.35 6.71
CA LYS A 138 23.33 -4.40 6.06
C LYS A 138 22.99 -5.51 7.04
N SER A 139 21.88 -5.41 7.78
CA SER A 139 21.36 -6.50 8.62
C SER A 139 19.86 -6.31 8.87
N SER A 140 19.09 -7.25 8.31
CA SER A 140 17.64 -7.44 8.42
C SER A 140 16.74 -6.24 8.10
N ALA A 141 16.82 -5.73 6.88
CA ALA A 141 15.63 -5.16 6.27
C ALA A 141 14.66 -6.32 5.99
N GLY A 142 13.52 -6.37 6.67
CA GLY A 142 12.35 -6.98 6.05
C GLY A 142 12.15 -6.26 4.72
N THR A 143 12.28 -6.98 3.60
CA THR A 143 12.22 -6.37 2.28
C THR A 143 10.81 -5.82 2.10
N ILE A 144 10.67 -4.49 2.05
CA ILE A 144 9.40 -3.85 1.71
C ILE A 144 8.92 -4.44 0.40
N PHE A 145 7.68 -4.91 0.42
CA PHE A 145 6.98 -5.26 -0.79
C PHE A 145 6.36 -4.00 -1.35
N ASN A 146 6.82 -3.53 -2.52
CA ASN A 146 6.17 -2.44 -3.26
C ASN A 146 6.27 -2.76 -4.75
N ARG A 147 5.15 -3.15 -5.34
CA ARG A 147 5.04 -3.51 -6.76
C ARG A 147 3.82 -2.85 -7.35
N THR A 148 3.98 -2.31 -8.56
CA THR A 148 2.88 -1.92 -9.41
C THR A 148 2.75 -2.95 -10.51
N LEU A 149 1.56 -3.54 -10.65
CA LEU A 149 1.23 -4.58 -11.62
C LEU A 149 0.07 -4.09 -12.47
N GLU A 150 0.08 -4.38 -13.77
CA GLU A 150 -0.95 -3.88 -14.68
C GLU A 150 -1.35 -4.96 -15.70
N LEU A 151 -2.65 -5.07 -15.94
CA LEU A 151 -3.21 -5.92 -16.99
C LEU A 151 -4.51 -5.30 -17.50
N GLN A 152 -4.76 -5.36 -18.81
CA GLN A 152 -6.03 -4.93 -19.43
C GLN A 152 -6.48 -3.49 -19.05
N GLY A 153 -5.51 -2.61 -18.77
CA GLY A 153 -5.72 -1.21 -18.40
C GLY A 153 -6.08 -0.97 -16.93
N ILE A 154 -6.02 -1.99 -16.07
CA ILE A 154 -6.15 -1.87 -14.62
C ILE A 154 -4.79 -2.07 -13.97
N SER A 155 -4.40 -1.12 -13.13
CA SER A 155 -3.16 -1.13 -12.37
C SER A 155 -3.43 -1.34 -10.90
N PHE A 156 -2.57 -2.10 -10.22
CA PHE A 156 -2.61 -2.37 -8.79
C PHE A 156 -1.25 -2.04 -8.20
N GLN A 157 -1.21 -1.09 -7.28
CA GLN A 157 -0.04 -0.90 -6.42
C GLN A 157 -0.22 -1.71 -5.14
N VAL A 158 0.67 -2.69 -4.93
CA VAL A 158 0.68 -3.59 -3.78
C VAL A 158 1.83 -3.21 -2.86
N MET A 159 1.51 -2.85 -1.62
CA MET A 159 2.46 -2.33 -0.64
C MET A 159 2.35 -3.05 0.70
N SER A 160 3.48 -3.49 1.24
CA SER A 160 3.60 -3.93 2.62
C SER A 160 4.99 -3.66 3.17
N ALA A 161 5.06 -3.23 4.44
CA ALA A 161 6.32 -2.94 5.10
C ALA A 161 7.16 -4.19 5.35
N ASN A 162 6.52 -5.37 5.49
CA ASN A 162 7.17 -6.66 5.79
C ASN A 162 8.14 -6.59 6.98
N ASN A 163 7.83 -5.78 7.98
CA ASN A 163 8.73 -5.45 9.08
C ASN A 163 8.37 -6.15 10.40
N SER A 164 7.32 -6.98 10.38
CA SER A 164 6.73 -7.65 11.55
C SER A 164 6.21 -9.04 11.18
N SER A 165 5.77 -9.82 12.17
CA SER A 165 5.04 -11.08 11.95
C SER A 165 3.60 -10.84 11.50
N LEU A 166 2.98 -9.75 11.95
CA LEU A 166 1.73 -9.21 11.42
C LEU A 166 2.06 -7.97 10.61
N ASN A 167 1.62 -7.89 9.37
CA ASN A 167 1.84 -6.73 8.52
C ASN A 167 0.52 -6.17 8.00
N ASN A 168 0.53 -4.90 7.65
CA ASN A 168 -0.53 -4.31 6.86
C ASN A 168 -0.18 -4.44 5.38
N LEU A 169 -1.16 -4.87 4.59
CA LEU A 169 -1.14 -4.93 3.14
C LEU A 169 -2.08 -3.84 2.60
N LEU A 170 -1.55 -2.99 1.74
CA LEU A 170 -2.29 -1.98 1.00
C LEU A 170 -2.30 -2.35 -0.48
N ILE A 171 -3.49 -2.39 -1.08
CA ILE A 171 -3.68 -2.55 -2.52
C ILE A 171 -4.41 -1.33 -3.04
N VAL A 172 -3.76 -0.53 -3.88
CA VAL A 172 -4.35 0.65 -4.50
C VAL A 172 -4.67 0.32 -5.96
N PRO A 173 -5.95 0.09 -6.32
CA PRO A 173 -6.33 -0.06 -7.71
C PRO A 173 -6.35 1.29 -8.44
N THR A 174 -6.14 1.27 -9.75
CA THR A 174 -6.29 2.43 -10.64
C THR A 174 -6.82 1.95 -11.98
N GLY A 175 -7.72 2.73 -12.57
CA GLY A 175 -8.35 2.43 -13.86
C GLY A 175 -9.74 1.80 -13.75
N LEU A 176 -10.25 1.55 -12.54
CA LEU A 176 -11.61 1.06 -12.33
C LEU A 176 -12.64 2.16 -12.60
N GLU A 177 -13.77 1.80 -13.23
CA GLU A 177 -14.80 2.76 -13.63
C GLU A 177 -15.56 3.39 -12.45
N ILE A 178 -15.83 2.62 -11.38
CA ILE A 178 -16.72 3.02 -10.29
C ILE A 178 -15.94 3.29 -9.00
N ASP A 179 -15.08 2.37 -8.59
CA ASP A 179 -14.43 2.43 -7.28
C ASP A 179 -12.94 2.06 -7.37
N ASN A 180 -12.08 3.02 -7.04
CA ASN A 180 -10.63 2.84 -6.93
C ASN A 180 -10.15 3.01 -5.48
N SER A 181 -11.04 2.82 -4.51
CA SER A 181 -10.68 2.95 -3.09
C SER A 181 -9.58 1.93 -2.73
N PRO A 182 -8.57 2.34 -1.95
CA PRO A 182 -7.54 1.41 -1.49
C PRO A 182 -8.13 0.31 -0.61
N MET A 183 -7.66 -0.93 -0.82
CA MET A 183 -7.96 -2.07 0.05
C MET A 183 -6.87 -2.20 1.09
N LEU A 184 -7.26 -2.22 2.35
CA LEU A 184 -6.37 -2.41 3.48
C LEU A 184 -6.71 -3.69 4.21
N GLU A 185 -5.74 -4.58 4.30
CA GLU A 185 -5.88 -5.85 5.00
C GLU A 185 -4.72 -6.03 6.00
N GLU A 186 -5.03 -6.55 7.18
CA GLU A 186 -4.01 -7.09 8.07
C GLU A 186 -3.69 -8.52 7.63
N VAL A 187 -2.41 -8.84 7.51
CA VAL A 187 -1.94 -10.16 7.09
C VAL A 187 -1.03 -10.78 8.15
N ASP A 188 -1.28 -12.04 8.47
CA ASP A 188 -0.44 -12.86 9.36
C ASP A 188 0.74 -13.44 8.58
N GLY A 189 1.75 -12.61 8.37
CA GLY A 189 2.96 -12.96 7.66
C GLY A 189 3.55 -11.82 6.86
N THR A 190 4.54 -12.15 6.04
CA THR A 190 5.17 -11.23 5.10
C THR A 190 4.60 -11.43 3.71
N VAL A 191 4.38 -10.35 2.97
CA VAL A 191 4.01 -10.39 1.56
C VAL A 191 5.24 -10.80 0.75
N THR A 192 5.19 -11.96 0.11
CA THR A 192 6.32 -12.57 -0.61
C THR A 192 6.24 -12.37 -2.12
N GLY A 193 5.04 -12.13 -2.66
CA GLY A 193 4.80 -12.02 -4.09
C GLY A 193 3.44 -11.41 -4.40
N ALA A 194 3.28 -10.95 -5.63
CA ALA A 194 1.99 -10.56 -6.16
C ALA A 194 1.98 -10.74 -7.69
N GLU A 195 0.86 -11.19 -8.23
CA GLU A 195 0.67 -11.43 -9.67
C GLU A 195 -0.71 -10.91 -10.09
N VAL A 196 -0.80 -10.39 -11.32
CA VAL A 196 -2.08 -10.00 -11.93
C VAL A 196 -2.34 -10.94 -13.10
N ALA A 197 -3.55 -11.48 -13.18
CA ALA A 197 -3.96 -12.40 -14.22
C ALA A 197 -5.46 -12.30 -14.48
N ASP A 198 -5.92 -12.86 -15.60
CA ASP A 198 -7.34 -13.00 -15.94
C ASP A 198 -7.64 -14.50 -16.01
N LEU A 199 -7.90 -15.13 -14.84
CA LEU A 199 -7.98 -16.59 -14.76
C LEU A 199 -9.24 -17.15 -15.39
N ASN A 200 -10.32 -16.36 -15.41
CA ASN A 200 -11.60 -16.76 -16.00
C ASN A 200 -11.74 -16.31 -17.47
N SER A 201 -10.75 -15.56 -18.00
CA SER A 201 -10.70 -15.04 -19.37
C SER A 201 -11.89 -14.13 -19.72
N ASP A 202 -12.36 -13.34 -18.75
CA ASP A 202 -13.50 -12.44 -18.94
C ASP A 202 -13.13 -11.04 -19.44
N GLY A 203 -11.83 -10.76 -19.61
CA GLY A 203 -11.31 -9.46 -20.03
C GLY A 203 -11.17 -8.45 -18.88
N SER A 204 -11.35 -8.90 -17.64
CA SER A 204 -11.11 -8.13 -16.42
C SER A 204 -10.10 -8.86 -15.54
N PRO A 205 -9.09 -8.16 -15.02
CA PRO A 205 -8.02 -8.83 -14.29
C PRO A 205 -8.34 -9.02 -12.80
N GLU A 206 -7.72 -10.04 -12.22
CA GLU A 206 -7.57 -10.29 -10.80
C GLU A 206 -6.17 -9.92 -10.31
N ILE A 207 -6.07 -9.50 -9.05
CA ILE A 207 -4.81 -9.39 -8.30
C ILE A 207 -4.73 -10.52 -7.28
N TYR A 208 -3.57 -11.19 -7.23
CA TYR A 208 -3.24 -12.25 -6.28
C TYR A 208 -2.01 -11.86 -5.48
N VAL A 209 -2.14 -11.68 -4.16
CA VAL A 209 -1.04 -11.31 -3.26
C VAL A 209 -0.72 -12.46 -2.32
N TYR A 210 0.53 -12.89 -2.32
CA TYR A 210 1.01 -14.06 -1.59
C TYR A 210 1.60 -13.64 -0.25
N VAL A 211 1.17 -14.31 0.81
CA VAL A 211 1.63 -14.05 2.17
C VAL A 211 2.19 -15.34 2.76
N SER A 212 3.35 -15.25 3.40
CA SER A 212 3.98 -16.35 4.14
C SER A 212 4.01 -16.03 5.63
N SER A 213 3.40 -16.88 6.45
CA SER A 213 3.29 -16.69 7.89
C SER A 213 4.64 -16.70 8.61
N ALA A 214 4.69 -15.99 9.74
CA ALA A 214 5.87 -16.00 10.60
C ALA A 214 5.92 -17.30 11.40
N GLY A 215 6.76 -18.25 10.98
CA GLY A 215 6.93 -19.51 11.69
C GLY A 215 7.77 -20.50 10.90
N SER A 216 8.24 -21.56 11.56
CA SER A 216 9.04 -22.59 10.90
C SER A 216 8.28 -23.31 9.78
N GLY A 217 6.95 -23.34 9.84
CA GLY A 217 6.09 -23.89 8.79
C GLY A 217 5.84 -22.95 7.61
N SER A 218 6.13 -21.63 7.71
CA SER A 218 5.94 -20.66 6.61
C SER A 218 4.63 -20.89 5.82
N TYR A 219 3.50 -20.90 6.54
CA TYR A 219 2.21 -21.26 5.93
C TYR A 219 1.79 -20.15 4.97
N GLY A 220 1.39 -20.55 3.76
CA GLY A 220 0.95 -19.63 2.74
C GLY A 220 -0.53 -19.29 2.86
N SER A 221 -0.82 -18.00 2.76
CA SER A 221 -2.17 -17.47 2.58
C SER A 221 -2.21 -16.53 1.37
N LEU A 222 -3.42 -16.18 0.95
CA LEU A 222 -3.69 -15.39 -0.24
C LEU A 222 -4.63 -14.25 0.12
N VAL A 223 -4.27 -13.04 -0.30
CA VAL A 223 -5.19 -11.91 -0.38
C VAL A 223 -5.40 -11.61 -1.85
N ALA A 224 -6.66 -11.67 -2.32
CA ALA A 224 -6.94 -11.58 -3.75
C ALA A 224 -8.28 -10.89 -4.04
N TYR A 225 -8.33 -10.15 -5.14
CA TYR A 225 -9.52 -9.41 -5.59
C TYR A 225 -9.68 -9.53 -7.11
N SER A 226 -10.93 -9.60 -7.58
CA SER A 226 -11.27 -9.52 -9.02
C SER A 226 -11.83 -8.15 -9.35
N ALA A 227 -11.34 -7.54 -10.43
CA ALA A 227 -11.85 -6.28 -10.98
C ALA A 227 -13.10 -6.52 -11.83
N ASN A 228 -14.24 -6.77 -11.19
CA ASN A 228 -15.49 -7.12 -11.88
C ASN A 228 -15.83 -6.15 -13.02
N ARG A 229 -15.71 -6.64 -14.26
CA ARG A 229 -15.95 -5.86 -15.48
C ARG A 229 -15.15 -4.55 -15.52
N ARG A 230 -14.00 -4.50 -14.84
CA ARG A 230 -13.15 -3.31 -14.67
C ARG A 230 -13.85 -2.13 -13.97
N LYS A 231 -14.84 -2.39 -13.13
CA LYS A 231 -15.63 -1.35 -12.45
C LYS A 231 -15.33 -1.20 -10.96
N SER A 232 -15.25 -2.32 -10.25
CA SER A 232 -15.03 -2.36 -8.81
C SER A 232 -14.42 -3.71 -8.41
N LEU A 233 -13.80 -3.76 -7.23
CA LEU A 233 -13.20 -4.97 -6.69
C LEU A 233 -14.20 -5.78 -5.87
N SER A 234 -14.11 -7.11 -5.97
CA SER A 234 -14.70 -8.05 -5.01
C SER A 234 -13.65 -9.05 -4.53
N PRO A 235 -13.72 -9.52 -3.27
CA PRO A 235 -12.76 -10.48 -2.76
C PRO A 235 -12.84 -11.82 -3.51
N ILE A 236 -11.69 -12.48 -3.60
CA ILE A 236 -11.55 -13.86 -4.07
C ILE A 236 -11.20 -14.73 -2.87
N TYR A 237 -12.11 -15.62 -2.50
CA TYR A 237 -11.91 -16.53 -1.38
C TYR A 237 -11.09 -17.76 -1.80
N LEU A 238 -10.02 -18.03 -1.05
CA LEU A 238 -9.26 -19.28 -1.14
C LEU A 238 -9.63 -20.17 0.07
N PRO A 239 -10.34 -21.29 -0.13
CA PRO A 239 -10.66 -22.21 0.96
C PRO A 239 -9.39 -22.78 1.61
N PRO A 240 -9.37 -22.96 2.94
CA PRO A 240 -8.23 -23.52 3.64
C PRO A 240 -7.99 -24.98 3.22
N ILE A 241 -6.71 -25.39 3.13
CA ILE A 241 -6.33 -26.77 2.74
C ILE A 241 -7.01 -27.83 3.60
N MET A 242 -7.24 -27.53 4.89
CA MET A 242 -7.79 -28.47 5.87
C MET A 242 -9.20 -28.97 5.51
N GLU A 243 -9.95 -28.23 4.69
CA GLU A 243 -11.26 -28.64 4.20
C GLU A 243 -11.18 -29.69 3.09
N ASN A 244 -10.04 -29.79 2.38
CA ASN A 244 -9.87 -30.74 1.29
C ASN A 244 -9.24 -32.06 1.78
N GLN A 245 -9.98 -33.16 1.64
CA GLN A 245 -9.61 -34.47 2.17
C GLN A 245 -8.32 -35.06 1.58
N THR A 246 -7.99 -34.70 0.33
CA THR A 246 -6.80 -35.18 -0.36
C THR A 246 -5.61 -34.27 -0.05
N ALA A 247 -5.80 -32.95 -0.17
CA ALA A 247 -4.73 -31.97 -0.03
C ALA A 247 -4.16 -31.91 1.39
N LYS A 248 -4.99 -32.09 2.43
CA LYS A 248 -4.56 -31.98 3.83
C LYS A 248 -3.57 -33.05 4.31
N LYS A 249 -3.46 -34.18 3.60
CA LYS A 249 -2.66 -35.34 4.07
C LYS A 249 -1.16 -35.05 4.03
N GLY A 250 -0.52 -34.90 5.18
CA GLY A 250 0.92 -34.60 5.26
C GLY A 250 1.25 -33.13 4.92
N TYR A 251 0.28 -32.23 5.00
CA TYR A 251 0.48 -30.80 4.81
C TYR A 251 1.04 -30.15 6.10
N MET A 252 2.14 -29.40 6.00
CA MET A 252 2.75 -28.68 7.13
C MET A 252 3.28 -27.28 6.73
N GLY A 253 2.70 -26.66 5.70
CA GLY A 253 3.09 -25.33 5.20
C GLY A 253 4.19 -25.40 4.13
N HIS A 254 5.05 -24.38 4.08
CA HIS A 254 6.07 -24.13 3.04
C HIS A 254 5.43 -23.99 1.67
N ASP A 255 4.38 -23.20 1.64
CA ASP A 255 3.58 -23.00 0.46
C ASP A 255 4.24 -22.00 -0.49
N GLU A 256 4.19 -22.34 -1.77
CA GLU A 256 4.54 -21.46 -2.87
C GLU A 256 3.30 -21.28 -3.75
N PHE A 257 2.99 -20.03 -4.08
CA PHE A 257 1.94 -19.70 -5.03
C PHE A 257 2.52 -19.18 -6.33
N ALA A 258 1.82 -19.42 -7.42
CA ALA A 258 2.10 -18.81 -8.72
C ALA A 258 0.84 -18.81 -9.59
N VAL A 259 0.69 -17.86 -10.50
CA VAL A 259 -0.24 -18.01 -11.62
C VAL A 259 0.44 -18.81 -12.72
N VAL A 260 -0.25 -19.86 -13.19
CA VAL A 260 0.18 -20.66 -14.34
C VAL A 260 -0.98 -20.74 -15.32
N GLU A 261 -0.79 -20.12 -16.47
CA GLU A 261 -1.81 -19.98 -17.51
C GLU A 261 -3.09 -19.35 -16.96
N THR A 262 -4.18 -20.11 -16.89
CA THR A 262 -5.51 -19.70 -16.38
C THR A 262 -5.84 -20.38 -15.06
N THR A 263 -4.83 -20.67 -14.24
CA THR A 263 -4.99 -21.27 -12.92
C THR A 263 -4.08 -20.61 -11.89
N LEU A 264 -4.56 -20.51 -10.65
CA LEU A 264 -3.67 -20.31 -9.52
C LEU A 264 -3.13 -21.68 -9.10
N VAL A 265 -1.83 -21.74 -8.85
CA VAL A 265 -1.15 -22.93 -8.38
C VAL A 265 -0.65 -22.70 -6.96
N ARG A 266 -0.84 -23.70 -6.08
CA ARG A 266 -0.20 -23.77 -4.77
C ARG A 266 0.63 -25.05 -4.69
N ARG A 267 1.90 -24.93 -4.29
CA ARG A 267 2.83 -26.07 -4.12
C ARG A 267 3.35 -26.11 -2.70
N PHE A 268 3.54 -27.31 -2.16
CA PHE A 268 4.17 -27.50 -0.85
C PHE A 268 4.77 -28.91 -0.73
N PRO A 269 5.78 -29.11 0.12
CA PRO A 269 6.31 -30.43 0.45
C PRO A 269 5.30 -31.27 1.23
N VAL A 270 5.30 -32.58 0.98
CA VAL A 270 4.49 -33.56 1.71
C VAL A 270 5.33 -34.23 2.80
N TYR A 271 4.80 -34.25 4.01
CA TYR A 271 5.44 -34.81 5.19
C TYR A 271 4.89 -36.20 5.52
N ARG A 272 5.80 -37.13 5.82
CA ARG A 272 5.51 -38.44 6.44
C ARG A 272 5.53 -38.32 7.96
N GLN A 273 4.98 -39.32 8.64
CA GLN A 273 4.80 -39.29 10.10
C GLN A 273 6.11 -39.11 10.89
N THR A 274 7.23 -39.58 10.36
CA THR A 274 8.56 -39.47 10.98
C THR A 274 9.36 -38.27 10.51
N ASP A 275 8.83 -37.47 9.58
CA ASP A 275 9.55 -36.32 9.04
C ASP A 275 9.63 -35.20 10.08
N THR A 276 10.73 -34.45 10.03
CA THR A 276 10.84 -33.18 10.75
C THR A 276 10.46 -32.04 9.82
N ASN A 277 10.07 -30.89 10.37
CA ASN A 277 9.69 -29.71 9.58
C ASN A 277 10.75 -29.28 8.54
N ARG A 278 12.04 -29.52 8.82
CA ARG A 278 13.16 -29.15 7.93
C ARG A 278 13.47 -30.22 6.87
N ASN A 279 12.97 -31.45 7.01
CA ASN A 279 13.35 -32.57 6.15
C ASN A 279 12.13 -33.40 5.72
N PRO A 280 11.26 -32.86 4.85
CA PRO A 280 10.17 -33.61 4.24
C PRO A 280 10.68 -34.69 3.29
N THR A 281 10.06 -35.87 3.29
CA THR A 281 10.43 -37.01 2.44
C THR A 281 9.27 -37.55 1.59
N GLY A 282 8.09 -36.92 1.64
CA GLY A 282 6.90 -37.32 0.90
C GLY A 282 6.79 -36.80 -0.54
N GLY A 283 7.81 -36.09 -1.04
CA GLY A 283 7.77 -35.41 -2.34
C GLY A 283 7.08 -34.05 -2.27
N MET A 284 6.64 -33.53 -3.41
CA MET A 284 5.90 -32.28 -3.55
C MET A 284 4.43 -32.56 -3.89
N ARG A 285 3.55 -31.72 -3.37
CA ARG A 285 2.15 -31.66 -3.81
C ARG A 285 1.88 -30.33 -4.46
N GLN A 286 1.16 -30.37 -5.58
CA GLN A 286 0.63 -29.22 -6.27
C GLN A 286 -0.90 -29.27 -6.29
N ILE A 287 -1.52 -28.15 -5.96
CA ILE A 287 -2.95 -27.91 -6.12
C ILE A 287 -3.12 -26.85 -7.20
N GLN A 288 -4.04 -27.09 -8.13
CA GLN A 288 -4.47 -26.13 -9.14
C GLN A 288 -5.89 -25.67 -8.79
N TYR A 289 -6.11 -24.36 -8.88
CA TYR A 289 -7.39 -23.74 -8.58
C TYR A 289 -7.94 -23.03 -9.82
N LYS A 290 -9.25 -23.16 -10.02
CA LYS A 290 -10.02 -22.40 -10.99
C LYS A 290 -10.86 -21.35 -10.28
N LEU A 291 -10.92 -20.16 -10.87
CA LEU A 291 -11.76 -19.08 -10.40
C LEU A 291 -13.21 -19.35 -10.80
N ILE A 292 -14.13 -19.35 -9.83
CA ILE A 292 -15.57 -19.53 -10.06
C ILE A 292 -16.39 -18.49 -9.30
N PRO A 293 -17.61 -18.16 -9.73
CA PRO A 293 -18.52 -17.32 -8.96
C PRO A 293 -18.83 -17.91 -7.59
N GLY A 294 -18.85 -17.07 -6.55
CA GLY A 294 -19.33 -17.39 -5.19
C GLY A 294 -20.54 -16.53 -4.82
N GLU A 295 -21.05 -16.67 -3.59
CA GLU A 295 -22.24 -15.94 -3.13
C GLU A 295 -22.01 -14.42 -3.00
N ALA A 296 -20.82 -14.01 -2.56
CA ALA A 296 -20.46 -12.61 -2.28
C ALA A 296 -19.18 -12.14 -2.99
N GLY A 297 -18.82 -12.80 -4.10
CA GLY A 297 -17.57 -12.52 -4.82
C GLY A 297 -17.15 -13.74 -5.63
N TRP A 298 -15.87 -14.09 -5.56
CA TRP A 298 -15.31 -15.22 -6.30
C TRP A 298 -14.68 -16.23 -5.35
N ILE A 299 -14.57 -17.47 -5.81
CA ILE A 299 -13.96 -18.57 -5.05
C ILE A 299 -12.92 -19.26 -5.93
N LEU A 300 -11.75 -19.55 -5.37
CA LEU A 300 -10.75 -20.42 -5.96
C LEU A 300 -11.08 -21.88 -5.60
N LYS A 301 -11.77 -22.56 -6.52
CA LYS A 301 -12.15 -23.97 -6.34
C LYS A 301 -11.02 -24.88 -6.78
N VAL A 302 -10.71 -25.89 -5.96
CA VAL A 302 -9.75 -26.94 -6.33
C VAL A 302 -10.22 -27.63 -7.60
N ASP A 303 -9.38 -27.55 -8.62
CA ASP A 303 -9.57 -28.23 -9.91
C ASP A 303 -8.80 -29.56 -9.93
N LYS A 304 -7.52 -29.51 -9.53
CA LYS A 304 -6.63 -30.67 -9.58
C LYS A 304 -5.66 -30.72 -8.41
N VAL A 305 -5.36 -31.93 -7.92
CA VAL A 305 -4.30 -32.20 -6.94
C VAL A 305 -3.34 -33.23 -7.52
N VAL A 306 -2.04 -32.94 -7.53
CA VAL A 306 -0.99 -33.79 -8.10
C VAL A 306 0.15 -33.95 -7.10
N ASN A 307 0.69 -35.17 -6.97
CA ASN A 307 1.91 -35.44 -6.20
C ASN A 307 3.03 -35.82 -7.17
N TYR A 308 4.26 -35.38 -6.91
CA TYR A 308 5.46 -35.74 -7.67
C TYR A 308 6.73 -35.69 -6.82
#